data_AF-A0A0D2C306-F1
#
_entry.id   AF-A0A0D2C306-F1
#
_cell.length_a   1.000
_cell.length_b   1.000
_cell.length_c   1.000
_cell.angle_alpha   90.00
_cell.angle_beta   90.00
_cell.angle_gamma   90.00
#
_symmetry.space_group_name_H-M   'P 1'
#
loop_
_entity.id
_entity.type
_entity.pdbx_description
1 polymer ?
#
loop_
_entity_poly.entity_id
_entity_poly.type
_entity_poly.pdbx_seq_one_letter_code
_entity_poly.pdbx_strand_id
1 'polypeptide(L)'
;MAITSSGCQTCKIRRIKCDEGKPVCKRCTKSRRVCLPTDAVKQAIFSIHVENRYASGEIRRPRGPRSSLTLLRPHFDIQARAQAYYLHYYVEPTLELPHLTTCVAGSLLAWQESRRNHAGPMIDVALSALALAIFAKTHQVKAAAMEAWSVYHRLLGMTRERIPTMDQENIEACLLTVLLMSRYEGSMHYPAKFASTTKDSFMDLRSWLHHDGALAILKVWNDNQSHLGSASCIIKHARRGSIQSALLRGLPLADWLLDGARFGEKGHQLEYDRILVRTVNLRHAMFRLGQQRYDADLDAIGDLDWEAQEIDKALRDYATNIPYAGSIQCHVLNEQVQNWTWPRVHFFSPTVCTYEGSGYAAMWTIYYAARILVNSTWLRILRLQSSNEEAGSIYDQKRLRCAANLKEIADHLAAALPFVLDRVKMDHPNPPSCQGSIKINTDEVVKPHLATLMVWPLTVASSVEGIDGKQQQWFRSELASIGRIVGDGILECADTKHWALM
;
A
#
# COMPACT_ATOMS: atom_id res chain seq x y z
N MET A 1 32.60 -19.01 27.82
CA MET A 1 31.48 -18.26 27.20
C MET A 1 31.49 -18.55 25.70
N ALA A 2 30.45 -19.17 25.15
CA ALA A 2 30.36 -19.39 23.71
C ALA A 2 30.14 -18.04 23.01
N ILE A 3 31.04 -17.65 22.12
CA ILE A 3 30.88 -16.45 21.30
C ILE A 3 29.74 -16.74 20.31
N THR A 4 28.54 -16.32 20.64
CA THR A 4 27.39 -16.42 19.73
C THR A 4 27.62 -15.42 18.60
N SER A 5 27.92 -15.92 17.39
CA SER A 5 28.13 -15.03 16.25
C SER A 5 26.86 -14.21 15.99
N SER A 6 26.97 -12.88 15.96
CA SER A 6 25.87 -11.92 15.77
C SER A 6 25.28 -11.89 14.35
N GLY A 7 25.95 -12.51 13.38
CA GLY A 7 25.48 -12.60 11.99
C GLY A 7 24.13 -13.31 11.80
N CYS A 8 23.37 -12.90 10.78
CA CYS A 8 22.08 -13.51 10.43
C CYS A 8 22.20 -15.00 10.08
N GLN A 9 21.14 -15.78 10.34
CA GLN A 9 21.15 -17.23 10.10
C GLN A 9 21.35 -17.58 8.62
N THR A 10 20.81 -16.77 7.71
CA THR A 10 21.00 -16.96 6.26
C THR A 10 22.48 -16.94 5.88
N CYS A 11 23.27 -16.00 6.41
CA CYS A 11 24.71 -15.95 6.16
C CYS A 11 25.47 -17.08 6.86
N LYS A 12 25.09 -17.46 8.08
CA LYS A 12 25.69 -18.59 8.81
C LYS A 12 25.55 -19.90 8.03
N ILE A 13 24.35 -20.18 7.51
CA ILE A 13 24.06 -21.38 6.71
C ILE A 13 24.86 -21.38 5.42
N ARG A 14 24.98 -20.21 4.79
CA ARG A 14 25.80 -20.02 3.59
C ARG A 14 27.31 -20.03 3.89
N ARG A 15 27.71 -20.08 5.17
CA ARG A 15 29.10 -20.03 5.64
C ARG A 15 29.87 -18.82 5.11
N ILE A 16 29.21 -17.65 5.08
CA ILE A 16 29.82 -16.37 4.66
C ILE A 16 29.79 -15.35 5.81
N LYS A 17 30.74 -14.42 5.82
CA LYS A 17 30.76 -13.31 6.79
C LYS A 17 29.54 -12.41 6.59
N CYS A 18 28.73 -12.29 7.63
CA CYS A 18 27.60 -11.36 7.68
C CYS A 18 28.13 -9.95 7.96
N ASP A 19 27.58 -8.95 7.27
CA ASP A 19 27.84 -7.53 7.54
C ASP A 19 26.98 -6.96 8.67
N GLU A 20 26.10 -7.79 9.25
CA GLU A 20 25.24 -7.45 10.41
C GLU A 20 24.31 -6.24 10.21
N GLY A 21 24.16 -5.79 8.96
CA GLY A 21 23.17 -4.80 8.58
C GLY A 21 21.75 -5.25 8.97
N LYS A 22 20.97 -4.30 9.47
CA LYS A 22 19.58 -4.47 9.91
C LYS A 22 18.68 -3.49 9.13
N PRO A 23 17.40 -3.83 8.88
CA PRO A 23 16.73 -5.11 9.18
C PRO A 23 17.22 -6.28 8.30
N VAL A 24 17.92 -5.99 7.20
CA VAL A 24 18.43 -6.97 6.23
C VAL A 24 19.90 -6.67 5.95
N CYS A 25 20.76 -7.69 5.96
CA CYS A 25 22.18 -7.50 5.68
C CYS A 25 22.46 -7.37 4.17
N LYS A 26 23.51 -6.63 3.79
CA LYS A 26 23.87 -6.35 2.39
C LYS A 26 24.11 -7.62 1.58
N ARG A 27 24.64 -8.67 2.22
CA ARG A 27 24.86 -9.98 1.57
C ARG A 27 23.56 -10.66 1.18
N CYS A 28 22.54 -10.60 2.04
CA CYS A 28 21.21 -11.16 1.76
C CYS A 28 20.51 -10.37 0.65
N THR A 29 20.53 -9.03 0.73
CA THR A 29 20.00 -8.12 -0.30
C THR A 29 20.61 -8.41 -1.67
N LYS A 30 21.95 -8.41 -1.79
CA LYS A 30 22.63 -8.69 -3.07
C LYS A 30 22.31 -10.07 -3.65
N SER A 31 22.10 -11.06 -2.78
CA SER A 31 21.76 -12.42 -3.20
C SER A 31 20.26 -12.67 -3.40
N ARG A 32 19.41 -11.65 -3.21
CA ARG A 32 17.93 -11.76 -3.25
C ARG A 32 17.40 -12.89 -2.35
N ARG A 33 17.91 -12.99 -1.11
CA ARG A 33 17.52 -14.01 -0.12
C ARG A 33 16.96 -13.37 1.15
N VAL A 34 15.93 -13.99 1.72
CA VAL A 34 15.37 -13.57 3.02
C VAL A 34 16.45 -13.63 4.11
N CYS A 35 16.61 -12.53 4.83
CA CYS A 35 17.57 -12.41 5.91
C CYS A 35 16.93 -12.84 7.23
N LEU A 36 17.24 -14.06 7.69
CA LEU A 36 16.66 -14.61 8.91
C LEU A 36 17.43 -14.15 10.15
N PRO A 37 16.75 -13.71 11.22
CA PRO A 37 17.41 -13.25 12.44
C PRO A 37 18.17 -14.40 13.13
N THR A 38 19.09 -14.04 14.02
CA THR A 38 20.07 -14.94 14.62
C THR A 38 19.45 -16.08 15.44
N ASP A 39 18.23 -15.92 15.91
CA ASP A 39 17.43 -16.80 16.76
C ASP A 39 16.33 -17.58 16.00
N ALA A 40 16.24 -17.45 14.67
CA ALA A 40 15.15 -18.01 13.86
C ALA A 40 15.07 -19.56 13.77
N VAL A 41 15.97 -20.30 14.42
CA VAL A 41 16.08 -21.75 14.28
C VAL A 41 15.55 -22.43 15.54
N LYS A 42 14.46 -23.22 15.41
CA LYS A 42 13.79 -23.92 16.53
C LYS A 42 14.61 -25.06 17.14
N GLN A 43 15.50 -25.66 16.35
CA GLN A 43 16.43 -26.69 16.82
C GLN A 43 17.85 -26.20 16.58
N ALA A 44 18.58 -25.92 17.67
CA ALA A 44 20.01 -25.73 17.58
C ALA A 44 20.59 -26.83 16.70
N ILE A 45 21.29 -26.45 15.63
CA ILE A 45 22.14 -27.37 14.89
C ILE A 45 23.27 -27.70 15.85
N PHE A 46 23.01 -28.57 16.84
CA PHE A 46 24.04 -29.45 17.29
C PHE A 46 24.41 -30.20 16.03
N SER A 47 25.52 -29.78 15.43
CA SER A 47 26.36 -30.75 14.76
C SER A 47 26.73 -31.71 15.88
N ILE A 48 25.87 -32.70 16.15
CA ILE A 48 26.35 -33.92 16.76
C ILE A 48 27.45 -34.29 15.78
N HIS A 49 28.70 -34.17 16.22
CA HIS A 49 29.74 -34.99 15.68
C HIS A 49 29.27 -36.42 15.99
N VAL A 50 28.31 -36.91 15.19
CA VAL A 50 28.20 -38.32 14.93
C VAL A 50 29.54 -38.54 14.29
N GLU A 51 30.47 -39.05 15.09
CA GLU A 51 31.79 -39.42 14.64
C GLU A 51 31.53 -40.23 13.37
N ASN A 52 31.86 -39.61 12.25
CA ASN A 52 31.49 -40.18 10.97
C ASN A 52 32.09 -41.59 10.98
N ARG A 53 31.39 -42.65 10.57
CA ARG A 53 31.94 -44.03 10.71
C ARG A 53 33.29 -44.21 9.98
N TYR A 54 33.64 -43.25 9.14
CA TYR A 54 34.94 -43.05 8.52
C TYR A 54 36.04 -42.44 9.41
N ALA A 55 35.68 -41.62 10.40
CA ALA A 55 36.56 -41.06 11.42
C ALA A 55 36.78 -42.04 12.58
N SER A 56 35.80 -42.86 12.94
CA SER A 56 35.95 -43.96 13.91
C SER A 56 36.69 -45.18 13.36
N GLY A 57 37.00 -45.21 12.05
CA GLY A 57 37.70 -46.31 11.40
C GLY A 57 36.85 -47.55 11.13
N GLU A 58 35.57 -47.55 11.51
CA GLU A 58 34.64 -48.67 11.25
C GLU A 58 34.40 -48.92 9.76
N ILE A 59 34.50 -47.88 8.92
CA ILE A 59 34.25 -47.98 7.48
C ILE A 59 35.35 -47.24 6.70
N ARG A 60 35.84 -47.83 5.61
CA ARG A 60 36.80 -47.18 4.69
C ARG A 60 36.09 -46.10 3.87
N ARG A 61 36.68 -44.90 3.77
CA ARG A 61 36.13 -43.79 2.96
C ARG A 61 36.02 -44.21 1.49
N PRO A 62 34.83 -44.11 0.85
CA PRO A 62 34.71 -44.38 -0.57
C PRO A 62 35.56 -43.38 -1.36
N ARG A 63 36.33 -43.89 -2.32
CA ARG A 63 37.10 -43.07 -3.26
C ARG A 63 36.16 -42.66 -4.41
N GLY A 64 35.71 -41.42 -4.39
CA GLY A 64 34.81 -40.85 -5.39
C GLY A 64 34.33 -39.44 -4.98
N PRO A 65 33.73 -38.66 -5.91
CA PRO A 65 33.18 -37.35 -5.58
C PRO A 65 32.12 -37.51 -4.48
N ARG A 66 32.17 -36.65 -3.46
CA ARG A 66 31.32 -36.70 -2.25
C ARG A 66 29.84 -36.83 -2.62
N SER A 67 29.32 -38.05 -2.64
CA SER A 67 27.90 -38.30 -2.81
C SER A 67 27.17 -37.99 -1.50
N SER A 68 26.18 -37.10 -1.63
CA SER A 68 25.19 -36.66 -0.64
C SER A 68 25.74 -36.16 0.71
N LEU A 69 26.09 -34.87 0.75
CA LEU A 69 25.81 -34.08 1.95
C LEU A 69 24.29 -34.12 2.13
N THR A 70 23.79 -34.94 3.05
CA THR A 70 22.44 -34.79 3.59
C THR A 70 22.43 -33.42 4.29
N LEU A 71 22.10 -32.38 3.54
CA LEU A 71 21.83 -31.07 4.11
C LEU A 71 20.62 -31.27 5.03
N LEU A 72 20.87 -31.45 6.32
CA LEU A 72 19.88 -31.22 7.36
C LEU A 72 19.35 -29.81 7.11
N ARG A 73 18.21 -29.71 6.43
CA ARG A 73 17.55 -28.43 6.21
C ARG A 73 17.11 -27.95 7.59
N PRO A 74 17.63 -26.82 8.11
CA PRO A 74 17.20 -26.33 9.40
C PRO A 74 15.68 -26.14 9.36
N HIS A 75 14.96 -26.70 10.33
CA HIS A 75 13.55 -26.41 10.50
C HIS A 75 13.44 -25.02 11.12
N PHE A 76 13.25 -24.03 10.25
CA PHE A 76 13.05 -22.66 10.67
C PHE A 76 11.65 -22.47 11.21
N ASP A 77 11.55 -21.61 12.21
CA ASP A 77 10.26 -21.11 12.66
C ASP A 77 9.51 -20.42 11.51
N ILE A 78 8.25 -20.82 11.28
CA ILE A 78 7.40 -20.26 10.22
C ILE A 78 7.14 -18.78 10.51
N GLN A 79 6.86 -18.43 11.77
CA GLN A 79 6.68 -17.04 12.19
C GLN A 79 7.93 -16.19 11.91
N ALA A 80 9.13 -16.63 12.32
CA ALA A 80 10.37 -15.92 12.04
C ALA A 80 10.62 -15.74 10.54
N ARG A 81 10.33 -16.75 9.71
CA ARG A 81 10.43 -16.65 8.24
C ARG A 81 9.44 -15.65 7.66
N ALA A 82 8.20 -15.69 8.13
CA ALA A 82 7.13 -14.81 7.68
C ALA A 82 7.45 -13.35 8.02
N GLN A 83 7.88 -13.08 9.26
CA GLN A 83 8.31 -11.74 9.67
C GLN A 83 9.50 -11.25 8.84
N ALA A 84 10.53 -12.07 8.68
CA ALA A 84 11.69 -11.70 7.87
C ALA A 84 11.33 -11.44 6.40
N TYR A 85 10.40 -12.22 5.85
CA TYR A 85 9.85 -12.00 4.50
C TYR A 85 9.11 -10.65 4.42
N TYR A 86 8.18 -10.40 5.35
CA TYR A 86 7.40 -9.15 5.38
C TYR A 86 8.32 -7.93 5.50
N LEU A 87 9.26 -7.94 6.45
CA LEU A 87 10.19 -6.84 6.65
C LEU A 87 11.12 -6.62 5.45
N HIS A 88 11.52 -7.68 4.75
CA HIS A 88 12.41 -7.54 3.61
C HIS A 88 11.72 -6.96 2.37
N TYR A 89 10.46 -7.33 2.11
CA TYR A 89 9.79 -7.03 0.85
C TYR A 89 8.69 -5.97 0.93
N TYR A 90 8.08 -5.78 2.11
CA TYR A 90 6.96 -4.86 2.34
C TYR A 90 7.37 -3.62 3.13
N VAL A 91 8.48 -3.70 3.88
CA VAL A 91 8.99 -2.61 4.72
C VAL A 91 10.37 -2.19 4.18
N GLU A 92 10.39 -1.48 3.05
CA GLU A 92 11.65 -0.93 2.54
C GLU A 92 11.81 0.53 2.99
N PRO A 93 12.93 0.89 3.66
CA PRO A 93 13.29 2.27 3.91
C PRO A 93 13.87 2.89 2.65
N THR A 94 13.01 3.22 1.68
CA THR A 94 13.45 4.07 0.57
C THR A 94 13.54 5.50 1.07
N LEU A 95 14.79 6.00 1.19
CA LEU A 95 15.15 7.38 1.55
C LEU A 95 14.54 8.45 0.62
N GLU A 96 14.01 8.04 -0.53
CA GLU A 96 13.49 8.91 -1.59
C GLU A 96 11.96 8.87 -1.72
N LEU A 97 11.24 8.17 -0.81
CA LEU A 97 9.78 8.14 -0.87
C LEU A 97 9.15 9.25 0.00
N PRO A 98 8.27 10.08 -0.57
CA PRO A 98 7.51 11.10 0.15
C PRO A 98 6.70 10.49 1.31
N HIS A 99 6.76 11.11 2.50
CA HIS A 99 6.18 10.56 3.74
C HIS A 99 4.70 10.16 3.67
N LEU A 100 3.94 10.68 2.70
CA LEU A 100 2.54 10.29 2.44
C LEU A 100 2.36 8.79 2.19
N THR A 101 3.40 8.09 1.71
CA THR A 101 3.29 6.71 1.23
C THR A 101 3.96 5.65 2.11
N THR A 102 4.88 6.04 3.00
CA THR A 102 5.76 5.12 3.72
C THR A 102 5.56 5.09 5.23
N CYS A 103 4.58 5.84 5.75
CA CYS A 103 4.54 6.14 7.17
C CYS A 103 4.37 4.92 8.09
N VAL A 104 3.56 3.91 7.73
CA VAL A 104 3.45 2.66 8.50
C VAL A 104 4.77 1.88 8.48
N ALA A 105 5.44 1.81 7.33
CA ALA A 105 6.75 1.17 7.23
C ALA A 105 7.80 1.91 8.09
N GLY A 106 7.79 3.24 8.07
CA GLY A 106 8.64 4.08 8.93
C GLY A 106 8.38 3.86 10.41
N SER A 107 7.11 3.82 10.84
CA SER A 107 6.72 3.53 12.22
C SER A 107 7.12 2.13 12.66
N LEU A 108 7.01 1.12 11.79
CA LEU A 108 7.48 -0.24 12.08
C LEU A 108 9.00 -0.31 12.22
N LEU A 109 9.76 0.42 11.40
CA LEU A 109 11.22 0.48 11.50
C LEU A 109 11.66 1.19 12.78
N ALA A 110 11.08 2.35 13.09
CA ALA A 110 11.33 3.07 14.34
C ALA A 110 11.00 2.20 15.57
N TRP A 111 9.90 1.46 15.50
CA TRP A 111 9.54 0.47 16.51
C TRP A 111 10.58 -0.65 16.66
N GLN A 112 11.08 -1.19 15.57
CA GLN A 112 12.10 -2.25 15.63
C GLN A 112 13.43 -1.79 16.22
N GLU A 113 13.77 -0.52 16.04
CA GLU A 113 14.93 0.10 16.69
C GLU A 113 14.71 0.25 18.19
N SER A 114 13.51 0.68 18.62
CA SER A 114 13.15 0.86 20.03
C SER A 114 12.90 -0.47 20.77
N ARG A 115 12.55 -1.55 20.05
CA ARG A 115 12.35 -2.91 20.59
C ARG A 115 13.55 -3.44 21.38
N ARG A 116 14.76 -2.90 21.16
CA ARG A 116 15.96 -3.21 21.95
C ARG A 116 15.83 -2.80 23.43
N ASN A 117 14.79 -2.03 23.78
CA ASN A 117 14.55 -1.46 25.11
C ASN A 117 13.22 -1.95 25.79
N HIS A 118 12.66 -3.11 25.40
CA HIS A 118 11.44 -3.73 25.97
C HIS A 118 10.08 -3.06 25.67
N ALA A 119 9.99 -2.24 24.62
CA ALA A 119 8.71 -1.66 24.23
C ALA A 119 7.80 -2.70 23.52
N GLY A 120 6.60 -2.93 24.07
CA GLY A 120 5.33 -3.38 23.45
C GLY A 120 5.20 -4.79 22.84
N PRO A 121 4.95 -5.85 23.63
CA PRO A 121 4.64 -7.18 23.10
C PRO A 121 3.44 -7.20 22.12
N MET A 122 2.52 -6.25 22.22
CA MET A 122 1.33 -6.18 21.35
C MET A 122 1.65 -5.94 19.88
N ILE A 123 2.52 -4.97 19.56
CA ILE A 123 2.89 -4.66 18.16
C ILE A 123 3.61 -5.86 17.54
N ASP A 124 4.46 -6.54 18.31
CA ASP A 124 5.15 -7.74 17.85
C ASP A 124 4.17 -8.86 17.50
N VAL A 125 3.14 -9.08 18.33
CA VAL A 125 2.09 -10.07 18.04
C VAL A 125 1.28 -9.64 16.81
N ALA A 126 0.97 -8.35 16.65
CA ALA A 126 0.27 -7.82 15.48
C ALA A 126 1.06 -8.00 14.18
N LEU A 127 2.34 -7.62 14.19
CA LEU A 127 3.25 -7.83 13.07
C LEU A 127 3.41 -9.32 12.74
N SER A 128 3.47 -10.19 13.76
CA SER A 128 3.54 -11.65 13.56
C SER A 128 2.30 -12.17 12.86
N ALA A 129 1.11 -11.81 13.34
CA ALA A 129 -0.16 -12.23 12.74
C ALA A 129 -0.25 -11.80 11.27
N LEU A 130 0.01 -10.51 10.99
CA LEU A 130 -0.01 -9.97 9.63
C LEU A 130 1.01 -10.66 8.72
N ALA A 131 2.26 -10.78 9.18
CA ALA A 131 3.32 -11.39 8.38
C ALA A 131 3.01 -12.85 8.07
N LEU A 132 2.52 -13.62 9.06
CA LEU A 132 2.09 -15.00 8.87
C LEU A 132 0.93 -15.11 7.86
N ALA A 133 -0.08 -14.23 7.95
CA ALA A 133 -1.21 -14.23 7.03
C ALA A 133 -0.77 -13.94 5.59
N ILE A 134 0.04 -12.89 5.37
CA ILE A 134 0.59 -12.55 4.06
C ILE A 134 1.48 -13.68 3.54
N PHE A 135 2.35 -14.25 4.38
CA PHE A 135 3.22 -15.36 3.99
C PHE A 135 2.41 -16.59 3.60
N ALA A 136 1.39 -16.94 4.39
CA ALA A 136 0.48 -18.04 4.10
C ALA A 136 -0.20 -17.87 2.74
N LYS A 137 -0.65 -16.65 2.44
CA LYS A 137 -1.36 -16.33 1.20
C LYS A 137 -0.45 -16.32 -0.03
N THR A 138 0.64 -15.59 0.04
CA THR A 138 1.60 -15.41 -1.07
C THR A 138 2.37 -16.69 -1.40
N HIS A 139 2.62 -17.55 -0.40
CA HIS A 139 3.36 -18.82 -0.59
C HIS A 139 2.47 -20.06 -0.52
N GLN A 140 1.15 -19.91 -0.35
CA GLN A 140 0.18 -21.01 -0.23
C GLN A 140 0.52 -22.00 0.90
N VAL A 141 0.97 -21.49 2.04
CA VAL A 141 1.39 -22.28 3.22
C VAL A 141 0.27 -22.34 4.25
N LYS A 142 -0.56 -23.40 4.21
CA LYS A 142 -1.71 -23.59 5.12
C LYS A 142 -1.33 -23.54 6.61
N ALA A 143 -0.19 -24.10 6.99
CA ALA A 143 0.30 -24.08 8.37
C ALA A 143 0.51 -22.65 8.89
N ALA A 144 1.00 -21.73 8.04
CA ALA A 144 1.18 -20.33 8.41
C ALA A 144 -0.16 -19.63 8.62
N ALA A 145 -1.21 -19.98 7.88
CA ALA A 145 -2.55 -19.40 8.09
C ALA A 145 -3.16 -19.83 9.45
N MET A 146 -2.97 -21.10 9.84
CA MET A 146 -3.41 -21.60 11.14
C MET A 146 -2.67 -20.91 12.29
N GLU A 147 -1.36 -20.72 12.14
CA GLU A 147 -0.55 -19.99 13.12
C GLU A 147 -0.95 -18.52 13.17
N ALA A 148 -1.18 -17.87 12.02
CA ALA A 148 -1.65 -16.50 11.93
C ALA A 148 -2.97 -16.30 12.71
N TRP A 149 -3.92 -17.22 12.54
CA TRP A 149 -5.20 -17.20 13.25
C TRP A 149 -5.01 -17.32 14.76
N SER A 150 -4.17 -18.24 15.22
CA SER A 150 -3.90 -18.40 16.66
C SER A 150 -3.24 -17.16 17.26
N VAL A 151 -2.27 -16.57 16.55
CA VAL A 151 -1.56 -15.36 16.98
C VAL A 151 -2.52 -14.17 17.00
N TYR A 152 -3.40 -14.05 16.01
CA TYR A 152 -4.41 -12.99 15.95
C TYR A 152 -5.49 -13.13 17.04
N HIS A 153 -5.90 -14.35 17.38
CA HIS A 153 -6.82 -14.57 18.50
C HIS A 153 -6.23 -14.07 19.83
N ARG A 154 -4.95 -14.36 20.08
CA ARG A 154 -4.22 -13.81 21.23
C ARG A 154 -4.15 -12.28 21.18
N LEU A 155 -3.90 -11.71 20.01
CA LEU A 155 -3.85 -10.26 19.81
C LEU A 155 -5.17 -9.59 20.21
N LEU A 156 -6.31 -10.16 19.80
CA LEU A 156 -7.64 -9.65 20.17
C LEU A 156 -7.81 -9.56 21.70
N GLY A 157 -7.34 -10.58 22.44
CA GLY A 157 -7.32 -10.56 23.90
C GLY A 157 -6.47 -9.41 24.46
N MET A 158 -5.23 -9.29 23.99
CA MET A 158 -4.31 -8.22 24.42
C MET A 158 -4.87 -6.82 24.13
N THR A 159 -5.45 -6.62 22.94
CA THR A 159 -6.03 -5.34 22.52
C THR A 159 -7.27 -5.00 23.34
N ARG A 160 -8.13 -5.99 23.65
CA ARG A 160 -9.32 -5.81 24.50
C ARG A 160 -8.95 -5.36 25.92
N GLU A 161 -7.85 -5.86 26.47
CA GLU A 161 -7.37 -5.48 27.80
C GLU A 161 -6.72 -4.10 27.81
N ARG A 162 -6.00 -3.72 26.74
CA ARG A 162 -5.20 -2.50 26.73
C ARG A 162 -5.96 -1.24 26.29
N ILE A 163 -6.88 -1.35 25.33
CA ILE A 163 -7.63 -0.18 24.80
C ILE A 163 -8.34 0.59 25.93
N PRO A 164 -9.01 -0.05 26.91
CA PRO A 164 -9.66 0.67 28.00
C PRO A 164 -8.70 1.45 28.92
N THR A 165 -7.43 1.04 28.98
CA THR A 165 -6.39 1.65 29.83
C THR A 165 -5.37 2.40 28.99
N MET A 166 -5.79 3.01 27.88
CA MET A 166 -4.88 3.78 27.03
C MET A 166 -4.34 5.02 27.75
N ASP A 167 -3.04 5.25 27.60
CA ASP A 167 -2.30 6.36 28.21
C ASP A 167 -1.34 7.01 27.19
N GLN A 168 -0.54 7.96 27.65
CA GLN A 168 0.43 8.67 26.81
C GLN A 168 1.53 7.77 26.23
N GLU A 169 1.89 6.69 26.93
CA GLU A 169 2.98 5.82 26.51
C GLU A 169 2.54 4.79 25.47
N ASN A 170 1.25 4.42 25.47
CA ASN A 170 0.77 3.26 24.74
C ASN A 170 -0.21 3.57 23.60
N ILE A 171 -0.66 4.82 23.45
CA ILE A 171 -1.67 5.20 22.45
C ILE A 171 -1.21 4.93 21.02
N GLU A 172 0.03 5.27 20.70
CA GLU A 172 0.60 5.03 19.36
C GLU A 172 0.77 3.54 19.09
N ALA A 173 1.07 2.75 20.13
CA ALA A 173 1.17 1.31 20.02
C ALA A 173 -0.20 0.66 19.78
N CYS A 174 -1.25 1.14 20.44
CA CYS A 174 -2.62 0.71 20.19
C CYS A 174 -3.05 1.07 18.77
N LEU A 175 -2.75 2.30 18.33
CA LEU A 175 -3.07 2.77 16.98
C LEU A 175 -2.37 1.95 15.89
N LEU A 176 -1.05 1.75 16.00
CA LEU A 176 -0.30 0.91 15.07
C LEU A 176 -0.83 -0.53 15.07
N THR A 177 -1.17 -1.07 16.25
CA THR A 177 -1.74 -2.42 16.37
C THR A 177 -3.07 -2.52 15.61
N VAL A 178 -4.01 -1.61 15.82
CA VAL A 178 -5.31 -1.62 15.13
C VAL A 178 -5.16 -1.51 13.61
N LEU A 179 -4.21 -0.69 13.14
CA LEU A 179 -3.91 -0.58 11.71
C LEU A 179 -3.34 -1.89 11.14
N LEU A 180 -2.47 -2.60 11.88
CA LEU A 180 -1.97 -3.92 11.49
C LEU A 180 -3.07 -4.99 11.54
N MET A 181 -4.00 -4.90 12.49
CA MET A 181 -5.17 -5.77 12.58
C MET A 181 -6.09 -5.62 11.38
N SER A 182 -6.35 -4.39 10.92
CA SER A 182 -7.09 -4.11 9.69
C SER A 182 -6.47 -4.82 8.49
N ARG A 183 -5.14 -4.69 8.32
CA ARG A 183 -4.38 -5.35 7.24
C ARG A 183 -4.41 -6.87 7.34
N TYR A 184 -4.37 -7.42 8.55
CA TYR A 184 -4.48 -8.87 8.76
C TYR A 184 -5.84 -9.39 8.29
N GLU A 185 -6.93 -8.73 8.68
CA GLU A 185 -8.27 -9.15 8.30
C GLU A 185 -8.50 -9.06 6.80
N GLY A 186 -7.98 -8.00 6.15
CA GLY A 186 -7.97 -7.89 4.70
C GLY A 186 -7.19 -9.03 4.04
N SER A 187 -6.05 -9.43 4.62
CA SER A 187 -5.24 -10.54 4.10
C SER A 187 -5.93 -11.90 4.22
N MET A 188 -6.67 -12.12 5.31
CA MET A 188 -7.42 -13.36 5.58
C MET A 188 -8.77 -13.42 4.84
N HIS A 189 -9.10 -12.39 4.08
CA HIS A 189 -10.25 -12.40 3.19
C HIS A 189 -10.00 -13.31 1.98
N TYR A 190 -11.02 -14.08 1.56
CA TYR A 190 -10.94 -14.98 0.41
C TYR A 190 -12.06 -14.68 -0.58
N PRO A 191 -11.76 -14.57 -1.90
CA PRO A 191 -12.74 -14.21 -2.93
C PRO A 191 -14.00 -15.08 -2.97
N ALA A 192 -13.90 -16.35 -2.61
CA ALA A 192 -15.04 -17.27 -2.57
C ALA A 192 -16.15 -16.86 -1.58
N LYS A 193 -15.84 -16.05 -0.56
CA LYS A 193 -16.85 -15.52 0.39
C LYS A 193 -17.62 -14.32 -0.16
N PHE A 194 -17.08 -13.63 -1.17
CA PHE A 194 -17.73 -12.48 -1.82
C PHE A 194 -18.84 -12.89 -2.79
N ALA A 195 -18.75 -14.10 -3.35
CA ALA A 195 -19.72 -14.62 -4.32
C ALA A 195 -21.11 -14.89 -3.72
N SER A 196 -21.24 -14.99 -2.38
CA SER A 196 -22.50 -15.34 -1.71
C SER A 196 -23.27 -14.16 -1.12
N THR A 197 -22.74 -12.93 -1.16
CA THR A 197 -23.34 -11.77 -0.49
C THR A 197 -23.78 -10.69 -1.49
N THR A 198 -24.89 -10.05 -1.16
CA THR A 198 -25.54 -8.97 -1.92
C THR A 198 -24.61 -7.76 -2.16
N LYS A 199 -25.03 -6.84 -3.03
CA LYS A 199 -24.29 -5.63 -3.43
C LYS A 199 -23.81 -4.74 -2.26
N ASP A 200 -24.34 -4.93 -1.05
CA ASP A 200 -23.95 -4.19 0.17
C ASP A 200 -22.61 -4.66 0.78
N SER A 201 -22.02 -5.74 0.25
CA SER A 201 -20.87 -6.45 0.83
C SER A 201 -19.55 -5.67 0.98
N PHE A 202 -19.30 -4.60 0.23
CA PHE A 202 -18.06 -3.82 0.36
C PHE A 202 -18.08 -2.87 1.57
N MET A 203 -19.24 -2.34 1.95
CA MET A 203 -19.39 -1.46 3.12
C MET A 203 -19.44 -2.25 4.45
N ASP A 204 -19.77 -3.55 4.40
CA ASP A 204 -19.85 -4.44 5.56
C ASP A 204 -18.52 -5.14 5.91
N LEU A 205 -17.41 -4.74 5.29
CA LEU A 205 -16.10 -5.32 5.57
C LEU A 205 -15.67 -5.01 7.01
N ARG A 206 -15.32 -6.07 7.77
CA ARG A 206 -14.82 -5.94 9.15
C ARG A 206 -13.58 -5.04 9.27
N SER A 207 -12.80 -4.92 8.20
CA SER A 207 -11.68 -3.98 8.13
C SER A 207 -12.11 -2.54 8.41
N TRP A 208 -13.33 -2.12 8.02
CA TRP A 208 -13.83 -0.77 8.32
C TRP A 208 -14.01 -0.50 9.81
N LEU A 209 -14.32 -1.53 10.61
CA LEU A 209 -14.42 -1.39 12.07
C LEU A 209 -13.06 -1.04 12.70
N HIS A 210 -11.95 -1.50 12.11
CA HIS A 210 -10.61 -1.09 12.54
C HIS A 210 -10.29 0.35 12.14
N HIS A 211 -10.84 0.86 11.04
CA HIS A 211 -10.71 2.29 10.70
C HIS A 211 -11.48 3.15 11.71
N ASP A 212 -12.69 2.73 12.08
CA ASP A 212 -13.50 3.42 13.10
C ASP A 212 -12.83 3.35 14.49
N GLY A 213 -12.25 2.19 14.83
CA GLY A 213 -11.43 2.03 16.04
C GLY A 213 -10.18 2.92 16.04
N ALA A 214 -9.46 3.00 14.91
CA ALA A 214 -8.31 3.88 14.76
C ALA A 214 -8.71 5.37 14.91
N LEU A 215 -9.86 5.77 14.36
CA LEU A 215 -10.42 7.10 14.52
C LEU A 215 -10.76 7.41 15.99
N ALA A 216 -11.34 6.44 16.71
CA ALA A 216 -11.62 6.59 18.14
C ALA A 216 -10.34 6.74 18.98
N ILE A 217 -9.30 5.95 18.70
CA ILE A 217 -7.99 6.08 19.36
C ILE A 217 -7.36 7.44 19.03
N LEU A 218 -7.44 7.88 17.77
CA LEU A 218 -6.94 9.18 17.33
C LEU A 218 -7.67 10.34 18.03
N LYS A 219 -8.97 10.19 18.31
CA LYS A 219 -9.75 11.15 19.09
C LYS A 219 -9.24 11.26 20.53
N VAL A 220 -8.97 10.14 21.20
CA VAL A 220 -8.36 10.13 22.54
C VAL A 220 -7.01 10.84 22.53
N TRP A 221 -6.18 10.62 21.51
CA TRP A 221 -4.91 11.33 21.35
C TRP A 221 -5.13 12.83 21.18
N ASN A 222 -6.06 13.22 20.30
CA ASN A 222 -6.36 14.62 20.04
C ASN A 222 -6.79 15.36 21.32
N ASP A 223 -7.65 14.74 22.13
CA ASP A 223 -8.24 15.39 23.29
C ASP A 223 -7.25 15.47 24.46
N ASN A 224 -6.38 14.47 24.63
CA ASN A 224 -5.53 14.36 25.81
C ASN A 224 -4.05 14.70 25.57
N GLN A 225 -3.56 14.64 24.32
CA GLN A 225 -2.11 14.66 24.05
C GLN A 225 -1.67 15.60 22.93
N SER A 226 -2.60 16.11 22.10
CA SER A 226 -2.25 17.01 20.98
C SER A 226 -1.50 18.27 21.39
N HIS A 227 -1.66 18.70 22.64
CA HIS A 227 -0.98 19.88 23.20
C HIS A 227 0.42 19.58 23.77
N LEU A 228 0.76 18.30 24.01
CA LEU A 228 1.99 17.90 24.70
C LEU A 228 3.19 17.76 23.76
N GLY A 229 2.99 17.73 22.44
CA GLY A 229 4.07 17.60 21.48
C GLY A 229 3.60 17.47 20.04
N SER A 230 4.55 17.42 19.10
CA SER A 230 4.24 17.23 17.68
C SER A 230 3.76 15.81 17.40
N ALA A 231 2.71 15.66 16.60
CA ALA A 231 2.23 14.35 16.19
C ALA A 231 3.32 13.55 15.47
N SER A 232 3.47 12.28 15.87
CA SER A 232 4.35 11.33 15.21
C SER A 232 3.84 10.96 13.82
N CYS A 233 4.64 10.17 13.09
CA CYS A 233 4.23 9.67 11.78
C CYS A 233 2.90 8.89 11.89
N ILE A 234 2.77 7.97 12.86
CA ILE A 234 1.60 7.08 12.92
C ILE A 234 0.29 7.84 13.17
N ILE A 235 0.34 8.92 13.97
CA ILE A 235 -0.80 9.81 14.20
C ILE A 235 -1.22 10.49 12.89
N LYS A 236 -0.26 11.08 12.15
CA LYS A 236 -0.51 11.70 10.84
C LYS A 236 -1.05 10.69 9.83
N HIS A 237 -0.54 9.46 9.86
CA HIS A 237 -1.04 8.39 9.01
C HIS A 237 -2.48 7.99 9.34
N ALA A 238 -2.83 7.85 10.61
CA ALA A 238 -4.20 7.55 11.02
C ALA A 238 -5.19 8.64 10.63
N ARG A 239 -4.78 9.92 10.73
CA ARG A 239 -5.59 11.04 10.22
C ARG A 239 -5.82 10.92 8.71
N ARG A 240 -4.77 10.70 7.91
CA ARG A 240 -4.90 10.52 6.45
C ARG A 240 -5.71 9.27 6.08
N GLY A 241 -5.56 8.19 6.84
CA GLY A 241 -6.37 6.98 6.71
C GLY A 241 -7.86 7.23 7.00
N SER A 242 -8.16 8.14 7.95
CA SER A 242 -9.54 8.59 8.23
C SER A 242 -10.11 9.40 7.07
N ILE A 243 -9.31 10.31 6.47
CA ILE A 243 -9.69 11.04 5.25
C ILE A 243 -9.99 10.08 4.10
N GLN A 244 -9.10 9.12 3.83
CA GLN A 244 -9.31 8.10 2.79
C GLN A 244 -10.56 7.24 3.06
N SER A 245 -10.75 6.78 4.30
CA SER A 245 -11.95 6.05 4.71
C SER A 245 -13.22 6.85 4.46
N ALA A 246 -13.22 8.15 4.79
CA ALA A 246 -14.36 9.04 4.57
C ALA A 246 -14.65 9.22 3.06
N LEU A 247 -13.61 9.39 2.22
CA LEU A 247 -13.75 9.46 0.76
C LEU A 247 -14.37 8.18 0.17
N LEU A 248 -13.93 7.01 0.63
CA LEU A 248 -14.41 5.69 0.19
C LEU A 248 -15.86 5.41 0.62
N ARG A 249 -16.24 5.86 1.83
CA ARG A 249 -17.53 5.55 2.46
C ARG A 249 -18.57 6.67 2.32
N GLY A 250 -18.22 7.80 1.71
CA GLY A 250 -19.10 8.97 1.60
C GLY A 250 -19.46 9.61 2.95
N LEU A 251 -18.58 9.45 3.95
CA LEU A 251 -18.82 9.93 5.32
C LEU A 251 -18.28 11.36 5.51
N PRO A 252 -18.87 12.14 6.43
CA PRO A 252 -18.31 13.44 6.80
C PRO A 252 -17.04 13.26 7.65
N LEU A 253 -16.21 14.30 7.70
CA LEU A 253 -15.11 14.41 8.66
C LEU A 253 -15.55 15.21 9.89
N ALA A 254 -15.04 14.83 11.05
CA ALA A 254 -15.22 15.62 12.27
C ALA A 254 -14.36 16.89 12.23
N ASP A 255 -14.85 17.99 12.82
CA ASP A 255 -14.21 19.32 12.76
C ASP A 255 -12.73 19.33 13.22
N TRP A 256 -12.42 18.51 14.24
CA TRP A 256 -11.06 18.42 14.78
C TRP A 256 -10.05 17.74 13.84
N LEU A 257 -10.51 17.08 12.77
CA LEU A 257 -9.67 16.46 11.75
C LEU A 257 -9.39 17.39 10.54
N LEU A 258 -10.13 18.49 10.39
CA LEU A 258 -10.09 19.28 9.16
C LEU A 258 -8.71 19.92 8.93
N ASP A 259 -8.08 20.47 9.96
CA ASP A 259 -6.79 21.15 9.84
C ASP A 259 -5.61 20.26 10.25
N GLY A 260 -4.75 19.95 9.27
CA GLY A 260 -3.56 19.13 9.46
C GLY A 260 -2.42 19.83 10.16
N ALA A 261 -2.42 21.17 10.19
CA ALA A 261 -1.42 21.94 10.92
C ALA A 261 -1.46 21.60 12.43
N ARG A 262 -2.65 21.30 12.97
CA ARG A 262 -2.85 20.83 14.35
C ARG A 262 -2.15 19.50 14.64
N PHE A 263 -1.90 18.70 13.60
CA PHE A 263 -1.15 17.45 13.67
C PHE A 263 0.32 17.65 13.29
N GLY A 264 0.79 18.89 13.17
CA GLY A 264 2.18 19.19 12.80
C GLY A 264 2.56 18.78 11.38
N GLU A 265 1.58 18.68 10.48
CA GLU A 265 1.81 18.53 9.04
C GLU A 265 2.21 19.88 8.43
N LYS A 266 3.08 19.87 7.43
CA LYS A 266 3.67 21.08 6.86
C LYS A 266 3.97 20.92 5.36
N GLY A 267 4.20 22.03 4.68
CA GLY A 267 4.61 22.07 3.28
C GLY A 267 3.59 21.45 2.33
N HIS A 268 4.06 20.87 1.23
CA HIS A 268 3.24 20.29 0.16
C HIS A 268 2.27 19.19 0.64
N GLN A 269 2.57 18.50 1.74
CA GLN A 269 1.70 17.47 2.27
C GLN A 269 0.44 18.08 2.90
N LEU A 270 0.61 19.14 3.68
CA LEU A 270 -0.51 19.85 4.30
C LEU A 270 -1.41 20.52 3.25
N GLU A 271 -0.81 21.10 2.20
CA GLU A 271 -1.53 21.69 1.08
C GLU A 271 -2.42 20.64 0.39
N TYR A 272 -1.85 19.48 0.06
CA TYR A 272 -2.60 18.36 -0.50
C TYR A 272 -3.72 17.85 0.42
N ASP A 273 -3.44 17.70 1.72
CA ASP A 273 -4.42 17.21 2.70
C ASP A 273 -5.61 18.19 2.82
N ARG A 274 -5.38 19.51 2.75
CA ARG A 274 -6.46 20.52 2.72
C ARG A 274 -7.39 20.35 1.52
N ILE A 275 -6.83 20.04 0.36
CA ILE A 275 -7.61 19.80 -0.86
C ILE A 275 -8.41 18.50 -0.74
N LEU A 276 -7.84 17.45 -0.16
CA LEU A 276 -8.58 16.20 0.09
C LEU A 276 -9.71 16.36 1.11
N VAL A 277 -9.54 17.17 2.15
CA VAL A 277 -10.62 17.48 3.11
C VAL A 277 -11.80 18.16 2.40
N ARG A 278 -11.54 19.15 1.53
CA ARG A 278 -12.58 19.77 0.68
C ARG A 278 -13.26 18.72 -0.22
N THR A 279 -12.49 17.80 -0.78
CA THR A 279 -13.01 16.70 -1.62
C THR A 279 -13.94 15.76 -0.83
N VAL A 280 -13.64 15.48 0.45
CA VAL A 280 -14.54 14.71 1.33
C VAL A 280 -15.87 15.44 1.49
N ASN A 281 -15.83 16.73 1.82
CA ASN A 281 -17.04 17.53 2.03
C ASN A 281 -17.90 17.59 0.76
N LEU A 282 -17.27 17.80 -0.42
CA LEU A 282 -17.96 17.76 -1.71
C LEU A 282 -18.65 16.42 -1.96
N ARG A 283 -17.94 15.30 -1.76
CA ARG A 283 -18.49 13.95 -1.94
C ARG A 283 -19.61 13.64 -0.96
N HIS A 284 -19.45 14.00 0.30
CA HIS A 284 -20.47 13.81 1.32
C HIS A 284 -21.74 14.61 0.99
N ALA A 285 -21.60 15.87 0.61
CA ALA A 285 -22.73 16.71 0.19
C ALA A 285 -23.46 16.11 -1.03
N MET A 286 -22.71 15.67 -2.04
CA MET A 286 -23.27 14.98 -3.22
C MET A 286 -24.00 13.68 -2.84
N PHE A 287 -23.45 12.90 -1.90
CA PHE A 287 -24.08 11.68 -1.43
C PHE A 287 -25.42 11.96 -0.73
N ARG A 288 -25.50 13.01 0.11
CA ARG A 288 -26.76 13.43 0.75
C ARG A 288 -27.82 13.88 -0.26
N LEU A 289 -27.43 14.68 -1.26
CA LEU A 289 -28.35 15.11 -2.32
C LEU A 289 -28.92 13.92 -3.10
N GLY A 290 -28.11 12.89 -3.37
CA GLY A 290 -28.58 11.66 -4.02
C GLY A 290 -29.64 10.88 -3.23
N GLN A 291 -29.72 11.07 -1.91
CA GLN A 291 -30.76 10.50 -1.04
C GLN A 291 -32.04 11.34 -1.00
N GLN A 292 -31.92 12.65 -1.19
CA GLN A 292 -33.03 13.63 -1.19
C GLN A 292 -33.63 13.77 -2.61
N ARG A 293 -34.18 12.68 -3.16
CA ARG A 293 -34.61 12.58 -4.58
C ARG A 293 -35.76 13.49 -5.04
N TYR A 294 -36.36 14.30 -4.17
CA TYR A 294 -37.60 15.04 -4.50
C TYR A 294 -37.54 16.56 -4.32
N ASP A 295 -36.43 17.15 -3.85
CA ASP A 295 -36.32 18.60 -3.64
C ASP A 295 -34.85 19.07 -3.64
N ALA A 296 -34.11 18.75 -4.71
CA ALA A 296 -32.73 19.20 -4.84
C ALA A 296 -32.72 20.69 -5.21
N ASP A 297 -32.42 21.54 -4.23
CA ASP A 297 -32.22 22.98 -4.39
C ASP A 297 -31.19 23.27 -5.50
N LEU A 298 -31.62 23.97 -6.56
CA LEU A 298 -30.77 24.31 -7.70
C LEU A 298 -29.57 25.16 -7.28
N ASP A 299 -29.72 26.01 -6.27
CA ASP A 299 -28.64 26.84 -5.72
C ASP A 299 -27.59 25.95 -5.05
N ALA A 300 -28.02 24.96 -4.26
CA ALA A 300 -27.12 23.99 -3.65
C ALA A 300 -26.34 23.16 -4.69
N ILE A 301 -26.94 22.81 -5.84
CA ILE A 301 -26.22 22.12 -6.92
C ILE A 301 -25.22 23.07 -7.60
N GLY A 302 -25.59 24.36 -7.77
CA GLY A 302 -24.70 25.41 -8.27
C GLY A 302 -23.46 25.61 -7.38
N ASP A 303 -23.65 25.63 -6.06
CA ASP A 303 -22.56 25.73 -5.08
C ASP A 303 -21.61 24.53 -5.18
N LEU A 304 -22.15 23.32 -5.37
CA LEU A 304 -21.33 22.12 -5.56
C LEU A 304 -20.58 22.11 -6.91
N ASP A 305 -21.18 22.61 -7.99
CA ASP A 305 -20.50 22.79 -9.28
C ASP A 305 -19.31 23.75 -9.13
N TRP A 306 -19.51 24.87 -8.43
CA TRP A 306 -18.46 25.84 -8.14
C TRP A 306 -17.34 25.24 -7.27
N GLU A 307 -17.68 24.57 -6.17
CA GLU A 307 -16.70 23.97 -5.27
C GLU A 307 -15.90 22.87 -5.97
N ALA A 308 -16.53 22.06 -6.83
CA ALA A 308 -15.83 21.05 -7.62
C ALA A 308 -14.81 21.66 -8.59
N GLN A 309 -15.15 22.78 -9.23
CA GLN A 309 -14.23 23.52 -10.11
C GLN A 309 -13.05 24.11 -9.34
N GLU A 310 -13.30 24.69 -8.17
CA GLU A 310 -12.25 25.29 -7.34
C GLU A 310 -11.33 24.23 -6.72
N ILE A 311 -11.85 23.06 -6.36
CA ILE A 311 -11.01 21.92 -5.93
C ILE A 311 -10.15 21.43 -7.10
N ASP A 312 -10.71 21.26 -8.29
CA ASP A 312 -9.94 20.82 -9.47
C ASP A 312 -8.85 21.83 -9.85
N LYS A 313 -9.15 23.12 -9.76
CA LYS A 313 -8.19 24.20 -9.94
C LYS A 313 -7.09 24.15 -8.88
N ALA A 314 -7.44 24.02 -7.60
CA ALA A 314 -6.46 23.90 -6.53
C ALA A 314 -5.54 22.67 -6.71
N LEU A 315 -6.06 21.56 -7.23
CA LEU A 315 -5.23 20.39 -7.59
C LEU A 315 -4.26 20.73 -8.72
N ARG A 316 -4.69 21.45 -9.77
CA ARG A 316 -3.81 21.88 -10.86
C ARG A 316 -2.72 22.84 -10.38
N ASP A 317 -3.07 23.77 -9.49
CA ASP A 317 -2.10 24.69 -8.89
C ASP A 317 -1.08 23.90 -8.04
N TYR A 318 -1.57 22.97 -7.21
CA TYR A 318 -0.74 22.06 -6.43
C TYR A 318 0.24 21.24 -7.28
N ALA A 319 -0.17 20.81 -8.48
CA ALA A 319 0.68 20.02 -9.38
C ALA A 319 1.97 20.77 -9.77
N THR A 320 1.95 22.10 -9.82
CA THR A 320 3.14 22.91 -10.12
C THR A 320 4.14 22.92 -8.97
N ASN A 321 3.68 22.64 -7.75
CA ASN A 321 4.48 22.53 -6.54
C ASN A 321 5.04 21.12 -6.30
N ILE A 322 4.67 20.13 -7.12
CA ILE A 322 5.24 18.77 -7.01
C ILE A 322 6.70 18.81 -7.50
N PRO A 323 7.67 18.33 -6.69
CA PRO A 323 9.08 18.31 -7.09
C PRO A 323 9.31 17.59 -8.42
N TYR A 324 10.19 18.15 -9.24
CA TYR A 324 10.58 17.59 -10.55
C TYR A 324 9.44 17.42 -11.56
N ALA A 325 8.38 18.23 -11.46
CA ALA A 325 7.27 18.20 -12.42
C ALA A 325 7.72 18.31 -13.89
N GLY A 326 8.73 19.14 -14.16
CA GLY A 326 9.28 19.33 -15.51
C GLY A 326 10.13 18.16 -16.03
N SER A 327 10.48 17.20 -15.18
CA SER A 327 11.28 16.02 -15.56
C SER A 327 10.43 14.86 -16.09
N ILE A 328 9.10 14.95 -16.04
CA ILE A 328 8.23 13.87 -16.52
C ILE A 328 8.33 13.80 -18.04
N GLN A 329 8.64 12.62 -18.56
CA GLN A 329 8.70 12.36 -20.00
C GLN A 329 7.80 11.19 -20.33
N CYS A 330 6.89 11.37 -21.27
CA CYS A 330 6.02 10.30 -21.76
C CYS A 330 6.48 9.87 -23.15
N HIS A 331 6.50 8.55 -23.34
CA HIS A 331 7.10 7.89 -24.49
C HIS A 331 6.10 6.89 -25.06
N VAL A 332 6.06 6.76 -26.37
CA VAL A 332 5.32 5.69 -27.05
C VAL A 332 6.29 4.55 -27.33
N LEU A 333 6.00 3.38 -26.78
CA LEU A 333 6.76 2.17 -27.04
C LEU A 333 6.53 1.74 -28.49
N ASN A 334 7.46 2.09 -29.38
CA ASN A 334 7.33 1.84 -30.82
C ASN A 334 7.59 0.37 -31.18
N GLU A 335 6.81 -0.14 -32.14
CA GLU A 335 7.00 -1.44 -32.80
C GLU A 335 8.15 -1.40 -33.83
N GLN A 336 9.30 -0.82 -33.47
CA GLN A 336 10.44 -0.68 -34.40
C GLN A 336 11.19 -1.99 -34.65
N VAL A 337 10.89 -3.06 -33.91
CA VAL A 337 11.47 -4.39 -34.09
C VAL A 337 10.41 -5.30 -34.72
N GLN A 338 10.70 -5.88 -35.88
CA GLN A 338 9.86 -6.91 -36.48
C GLN A 338 9.54 -8.00 -35.45
N ASN A 339 8.23 -8.27 -35.23
CA ASN A 339 7.66 -9.24 -34.29
C ASN A 339 7.63 -8.83 -32.80
N TRP A 340 7.88 -7.57 -32.44
CA TRP A 340 7.75 -7.11 -31.06
C TRP A 340 6.42 -6.38 -30.81
N THR A 341 5.62 -6.90 -29.89
CA THR A 341 4.42 -6.22 -29.35
C THR A 341 4.69 -5.75 -27.93
N TRP A 342 4.25 -4.55 -27.60
CA TRP A 342 4.36 -4.03 -26.24
C TRP A 342 3.59 -4.91 -25.22
N PRO A 343 4.06 -5.01 -23.96
CA PRO A 343 3.49 -5.93 -22.98
C PRO A 343 2.08 -5.52 -22.56
N ARG A 344 1.18 -6.46 -22.25
CA ARG A 344 -0.20 -6.13 -21.80
C ARG A 344 -0.39 -6.19 -20.28
N VAL A 345 0.52 -6.84 -19.57
CA VAL A 345 0.47 -6.94 -18.10
C VAL A 345 1.12 -5.70 -17.51
N HIS A 346 0.38 -4.92 -16.72
CA HIS A 346 0.79 -3.62 -16.18
C HIS A 346 0.88 -2.48 -17.20
N PHE A 347 0.43 -2.65 -18.45
CA PHE A 347 0.36 -1.57 -19.45
C PHE A 347 -1.03 -1.53 -20.09
N PHE A 348 -1.67 -0.37 -20.05
CA PHE A 348 -2.98 -0.17 -20.69
C PHE A 348 -2.84 0.18 -22.18
N SER A 349 -1.81 0.94 -22.51
CA SER A 349 -1.49 1.46 -23.84
C SER A 349 0.04 1.42 -24.04
N PRO A 350 0.56 1.61 -25.27
CA PRO A 350 2.00 1.70 -25.49
C PRO A 350 2.61 2.97 -24.89
N THR A 351 1.81 3.89 -24.36
CA THR A 351 2.30 5.12 -23.76
C THR A 351 2.72 4.88 -22.31
N VAL A 352 3.97 5.22 -21.99
CA VAL A 352 4.52 5.10 -20.64
C VAL A 352 5.22 6.39 -20.25
N CYS A 353 5.16 6.76 -18.97
CA CYS A 353 5.86 7.95 -18.46
C CYS A 353 7.00 7.57 -17.53
N THR A 354 8.12 8.27 -17.64
CA THR A 354 9.32 8.14 -16.81
C THR A 354 9.44 9.31 -15.86
N TYR A 355 9.99 9.05 -14.68
CA TYR A 355 10.13 10.02 -13.59
C TYR A 355 11.56 9.95 -13.03
N GLU A 356 11.96 10.95 -12.24
CA GLU A 356 13.25 10.95 -11.53
C GLU A 356 13.40 9.79 -10.54
N GLY A 357 12.29 9.28 -10.01
CA GLY A 357 12.30 8.16 -9.07
C GLY A 357 10.90 7.61 -8.81
N SER A 358 10.83 6.36 -8.32
CA SER A 358 9.55 5.67 -8.06
C SER A 358 8.71 6.37 -6.99
N GLY A 359 9.34 7.03 -6.02
CA GLY A 359 8.65 7.84 -5.02
C GLY A 359 7.95 9.06 -5.60
N TYR A 360 8.59 9.75 -6.55
CA TYR A 360 7.99 10.88 -7.26
C TYR A 360 6.85 10.42 -8.18
N ALA A 361 7.05 9.31 -8.91
CA ALA A 361 6.01 8.69 -9.70
C ALA A 361 4.78 8.35 -8.83
N ALA A 362 4.99 7.80 -7.64
CA ALA A 362 3.92 7.51 -6.71
C ALA A 362 3.13 8.77 -6.27
N MET A 363 3.79 9.92 -6.03
CA MET A 363 3.10 11.18 -5.77
C MET A 363 2.18 11.60 -6.92
N TRP A 364 2.67 11.50 -8.15
CA TRP A 364 1.88 11.82 -9.33
C TRP A 364 0.66 10.91 -9.45
N THR A 365 0.80 9.60 -9.17
CA THR A 365 -0.36 8.69 -9.18
C THR A 365 -1.39 9.03 -8.11
N ILE A 366 -0.97 9.48 -6.93
CA ILE A 366 -1.87 9.95 -5.86
C ILE A 366 -2.60 11.23 -6.28
N TYR A 367 -1.88 12.17 -6.90
CA TYR A 367 -2.47 13.37 -7.49
C TYR A 367 -3.50 13.04 -8.59
N TYR A 368 -3.17 12.16 -9.52
CA TYR A 368 -4.10 11.74 -10.57
C TYR A 368 -5.35 11.08 -9.96
N ALA A 369 -5.18 10.25 -8.92
CA ALA A 369 -6.30 9.66 -8.21
C ALA A 369 -7.22 10.72 -7.57
N ALA A 370 -6.66 11.73 -6.91
CA ALA A 370 -7.44 12.84 -6.36
C ALA A 370 -8.23 13.58 -7.46
N ARG A 371 -7.58 13.89 -8.59
CA ARG A 371 -8.26 14.53 -9.72
C ARG A 371 -9.33 13.65 -10.36
N ILE A 372 -9.10 12.34 -10.50
CA ILE A 372 -10.11 11.38 -10.95
C ILE A 372 -11.32 11.41 -10.02
N LEU A 373 -11.09 11.38 -8.71
CA LEU A 373 -12.15 11.38 -7.71
C LEU A 373 -13.00 12.67 -7.76
N VAL A 374 -12.34 13.83 -7.87
CA VAL A 374 -13.00 15.14 -7.98
C VAL A 374 -13.78 15.24 -9.28
N ASN A 375 -13.17 14.92 -10.44
CA ASN A 375 -13.84 15.04 -11.74
C ASN A 375 -14.99 14.03 -11.89
N SER A 376 -14.87 12.83 -11.31
CA SER A 376 -16.00 11.88 -11.27
C SER A 376 -17.16 12.42 -10.43
N THR A 377 -16.85 13.00 -9.26
CA THR A 377 -17.87 13.64 -8.39
C THR A 377 -18.52 14.83 -9.10
N TRP A 378 -17.71 15.65 -9.77
CA TRP A 378 -18.17 16.78 -10.57
C TRP A 378 -19.08 16.34 -11.72
N LEU A 379 -18.73 15.28 -12.45
CA LEU A 379 -19.56 14.73 -13.50
C LEU A 379 -20.93 14.27 -12.98
N ARG A 380 -20.98 13.71 -11.75
CA ARG A 380 -22.24 13.35 -11.09
C ARG A 380 -23.07 14.58 -10.73
N ILE A 381 -22.45 15.66 -10.23
CA ILE A 381 -23.11 16.94 -9.96
C ILE A 381 -23.73 17.51 -11.24
N LEU A 382 -22.95 17.59 -12.32
CA LEU A 382 -23.41 18.13 -13.62
C LEU A 382 -24.57 17.33 -14.23
N ARG A 383 -24.66 16.02 -13.96
CA ARG A 383 -25.79 15.19 -14.41
C ARG A 383 -27.11 15.57 -13.73
N LEU A 384 -27.08 16.06 -12.49
CA LEU A 384 -28.28 16.49 -11.76
C LEU A 384 -28.88 17.79 -12.33
N GLN A 385 -28.09 18.63 -13.02
CA GLN A 385 -28.53 19.92 -13.56
C GLN A 385 -29.21 19.82 -14.94
N SER A 386 -29.32 18.62 -15.51
CA SER A 386 -29.85 18.40 -16.87
C SER A 386 -31.38 18.51 -17.02
N SER A 387 -32.09 18.87 -15.95
CA SER A 387 -33.56 18.96 -15.92
C SER A 387 -34.14 20.27 -16.49
N ASN A 388 -33.29 21.22 -16.91
CA ASN A 388 -33.73 22.58 -17.30
C ASN A 388 -33.44 22.86 -18.79
N GLU A 389 -34.49 23.00 -19.61
CA GLU A 389 -34.41 23.01 -21.09
C GLU A 389 -33.60 24.20 -21.67
N GLU A 390 -33.57 25.36 -21.01
CA GLU A 390 -32.86 26.55 -21.50
C GLU A 390 -31.34 26.54 -21.22
N ALA A 391 -30.90 25.85 -20.16
CA ALA A 391 -29.50 25.78 -19.76
C ALA A 391 -28.77 24.51 -20.27
N GLY A 392 -29.48 23.61 -20.96
CA GLY A 392 -28.98 22.30 -21.36
C GLY A 392 -27.66 22.34 -22.14
N SER A 393 -27.54 23.25 -23.10
CA SER A 393 -26.35 23.38 -23.97
C SER A 393 -25.05 23.69 -23.20
N ILE A 394 -25.11 24.55 -22.18
CA ILE A 394 -23.93 24.91 -21.37
C ILE A 394 -23.50 23.73 -20.49
N TYR A 395 -24.46 23.06 -19.85
CA TYR A 395 -24.18 21.90 -19.01
C TYR A 395 -23.74 20.68 -19.81
N ASP A 396 -24.25 20.50 -21.04
CA ASP A 396 -23.76 19.51 -21.99
C ASP A 396 -22.28 19.73 -22.32
N GLN A 397 -21.90 20.98 -22.61
CA GLN A 397 -20.51 21.31 -22.89
C GLN A 397 -19.61 21.09 -21.67
N LYS A 398 -20.06 21.48 -20.46
CA LYS A 398 -19.35 21.20 -19.20
C LYS A 398 -19.19 19.71 -18.96
N ARG A 399 -20.24 18.90 -19.19
CA ARG A 399 -20.21 17.44 -19.05
C ARG A 399 -19.20 16.81 -20.01
N LEU A 400 -19.20 17.21 -21.27
CA LEU A 400 -18.26 16.70 -22.27
C LEU A 400 -16.81 17.04 -21.90
N ARG A 401 -16.56 18.28 -21.46
CA ARG A 401 -15.23 18.71 -21.00
C ARG A 401 -14.78 17.95 -19.76
N CYS A 402 -15.66 17.77 -18.78
CA CYS A 402 -15.38 17.02 -17.56
C CYS A 402 -15.05 15.55 -17.88
N ALA A 403 -15.82 14.91 -18.78
CA ALA A 403 -15.56 13.56 -19.23
C ALA A 403 -14.23 13.43 -20.00
N ALA A 404 -13.89 14.39 -20.86
CA ALA A 404 -12.62 14.43 -21.56
C ALA A 404 -11.44 14.58 -20.59
N ASN A 405 -11.55 15.49 -19.61
CA ASN A 405 -10.55 15.65 -18.55
C ASN A 405 -10.37 14.35 -17.76
N LEU A 406 -11.47 13.70 -17.37
CA LEU A 406 -11.43 12.45 -16.61
C LEU A 406 -10.70 11.34 -17.38
N LYS A 407 -10.96 11.25 -18.68
CA LYS A 407 -10.24 10.33 -19.59
C LYS A 407 -8.74 10.64 -19.64
N GLU A 408 -8.36 11.91 -19.82
CA GLU A 408 -6.96 12.32 -19.88
C GLU A 408 -6.20 11.96 -18.58
N ILE A 409 -6.81 12.24 -17.42
CA ILE A 409 -6.20 11.93 -16.12
C ILE A 409 -6.07 10.41 -15.93
N ALA A 410 -7.07 9.63 -16.35
CA ALA A 410 -7.01 8.17 -16.33
C ALA A 410 -5.90 7.62 -17.24
N ASP A 411 -5.73 8.19 -18.43
CA ASP A 411 -4.64 7.85 -19.35
C ASP A 411 -3.26 8.15 -18.72
N HIS A 412 -3.11 9.28 -18.03
CA HIS A 412 -1.88 9.61 -17.29
C HIS A 412 -1.60 8.64 -16.13
N LEU A 413 -2.62 8.28 -15.33
CA LEU A 413 -2.45 7.29 -14.27
C LEU A 413 -2.01 5.92 -14.83
N ALA A 414 -2.61 5.50 -15.95
CA ALA A 414 -2.27 4.25 -16.61
C ALA A 414 -0.84 4.26 -17.17
N ALA A 415 -0.38 5.38 -17.73
CA ALA A 415 0.97 5.55 -18.24
C ALA A 415 2.05 5.62 -17.14
N ALA A 416 1.69 6.07 -15.94
CA ALA A 416 2.58 6.16 -14.78
C ALA A 416 2.82 4.80 -14.09
N LEU A 417 1.81 3.93 -14.09
CA LEU A 417 1.82 2.65 -13.38
C LEU A 417 3.03 1.76 -13.71
N PRO A 418 3.42 1.54 -14.98
CA PRO A 418 4.59 0.72 -15.31
C PRO A 418 5.88 1.18 -14.61
N PHE A 419 6.09 2.50 -14.50
CA PHE A 419 7.29 3.04 -13.87
C PHE A 419 7.29 2.85 -12.36
N VAL A 420 6.14 3.10 -11.69
CA VAL A 420 6.00 2.85 -10.24
C VAL A 420 6.28 1.39 -9.90
N LEU A 421 5.83 0.46 -10.75
CA LEU A 421 6.03 -0.99 -10.57
C LEU A 421 7.40 -1.50 -11.06
N ASP A 422 8.35 -0.61 -11.36
CA ASP A 422 9.70 -0.96 -11.83
C ASP A 422 9.69 -1.77 -13.16
N ARG A 423 8.59 -1.70 -13.95
CA ARG A 423 8.44 -2.36 -15.26
C ARG A 423 9.13 -1.59 -16.38
N VAL A 424 9.33 -0.30 -16.18
CA VAL A 424 9.99 0.63 -17.10
C VAL A 424 11.09 1.34 -16.34
N LYS A 425 12.30 1.37 -16.92
CA LYS A 425 13.44 2.13 -16.40
C LYS A 425 14.12 2.89 -17.53
N MET A 426 14.64 4.07 -17.23
CA MET A 426 15.54 4.77 -18.14
C MET A 426 16.91 4.11 -18.08
N ASP A 427 17.43 3.70 -19.24
CA ASP A 427 18.83 3.34 -19.36
C ASP A 427 19.59 4.63 -19.60
N HIS A 428 20.42 5.05 -18.64
CA HIS A 428 21.32 6.17 -18.84
C HIS A 428 22.56 5.66 -19.59
N PRO A 429 22.75 6.01 -20.88
CA PRO A 429 23.95 5.62 -21.58
C PRO A 429 25.17 6.30 -20.93
N ASN A 430 26.21 5.51 -20.69
CA ASN A 430 27.58 6.04 -20.55
C ASN A 430 28.20 6.03 -21.94
N PRO A 431 28.55 7.17 -22.58
CA PRO A 431 28.50 8.58 -22.12
C PRO A 431 27.15 9.30 -22.38
N PRO A 432 26.91 10.47 -21.73
CA PRO A 432 25.62 11.19 -21.71
C PRO A 432 25.15 11.85 -23.03
N SER A 433 25.80 11.56 -24.16
CA SER A 433 25.50 12.16 -25.46
C SER A 433 24.41 11.44 -26.26
N CYS A 434 23.92 10.29 -25.79
CA CYS A 434 22.84 9.54 -26.43
C CYS A 434 21.52 9.71 -25.66
N GLN A 435 20.39 9.82 -26.39
CA GLN A 435 19.06 9.72 -25.80
C GLN A 435 18.94 8.39 -25.03
N GLY A 436 18.49 8.46 -23.77
CA GLY A 436 18.33 7.28 -22.93
C GLY A 436 17.35 6.29 -23.56
N SER A 437 17.75 5.02 -23.65
CA SER A 437 16.86 3.97 -24.14
C SER A 437 15.94 3.50 -23.02
N ILE A 438 14.68 3.19 -23.34
CA ILE A 438 13.74 2.69 -22.34
C ILE A 438 13.91 1.19 -22.20
N LYS A 439 14.22 0.73 -20.98
CA LYS A 439 14.30 -0.69 -20.67
C LYS A 439 12.99 -1.18 -20.08
N ILE A 440 12.43 -2.22 -20.71
CA ILE A 440 11.24 -2.92 -20.24
C ILE A 440 11.68 -4.13 -19.42
N ASN A 441 11.08 -4.28 -18.24
CA ASN A 441 11.40 -5.31 -17.26
C ASN A 441 10.13 -6.07 -16.84
N THR A 442 9.69 -6.99 -17.70
CA THR A 442 8.53 -7.84 -17.45
C THR A 442 8.85 -9.11 -16.68
N ASP A 443 10.11 -9.56 -16.72
CA ASP A 443 10.52 -10.86 -16.18
C ASP A 443 10.77 -10.83 -14.66
N GLU A 444 11.06 -9.66 -14.09
CA GLU A 444 11.26 -9.53 -12.65
C GLU A 444 9.94 -9.47 -11.87
N VAL A 445 9.89 -10.08 -10.69
CA VAL A 445 8.70 -9.98 -9.82
C VAL A 445 8.51 -8.54 -9.33
N VAL A 446 7.28 -8.03 -9.37
CA VAL A 446 6.93 -6.72 -8.80
C VAL A 446 7.18 -6.74 -7.29
N LYS A 447 7.91 -5.74 -6.79
CA LYS A 447 8.22 -5.65 -5.37
C LYS A 447 6.98 -5.23 -4.57
N PRO A 448 6.63 -5.92 -3.46
CA PRO A 448 5.40 -5.61 -2.71
C PRO A 448 5.29 -4.19 -2.16
N HIS A 449 6.39 -3.57 -1.72
CA HIS A 449 6.37 -2.17 -1.27
C HIS A 449 6.02 -1.20 -2.41
N LEU A 450 6.47 -1.45 -3.66
CA LEU A 450 6.09 -0.63 -4.82
C LEU A 450 4.62 -0.84 -5.19
N ALA A 451 4.16 -2.10 -5.17
CA ALA A 451 2.75 -2.43 -5.41
C ALA A 451 1.83 -1.73 -4.40
N THR A 452 2.26 -1.60 -3.14
CA THR A 452 1.50 -0.91 -2.09
C THR A 452 1.23 0.57 -2.43
N LEU A 453 2.15 1.23 -3.15
CA LEU A 453 1.98 2.63 -3.57
C LEU A 453 0.81 2.82 -4.54
N MET A 454 0.49 1.79 -5.32
CA MET A 454 -0.56 1.81 -6.33
C MET A 454 -1.94 1.39 -5.80
N VAL A 455 -2.03 0.89 -4.56
CA VAL A 455 -3.29 0.42 -3.96
C VAL A 455 -4.33 1.54 -3.95
N TRP A 456 -4.02 2.70 -3.39
CA TRP A 456 -4.96 3.83 -3.33
C TRP A 456 -5.34 4.36 -4.73
N PRO A 457 -4.38 4.71 -5.62
CA PRO A 457 -4.72 5.21 -6.95
C PRO A 457 -5.62 4.28 -7.76
N LEU A 458 -5.33 2.97 -7.72
CA LEU A 458 -6.14 1.98 -8.43
C LEU A 458 -7.48 1.72 -7.77
N THR A 459 -7.57 1.80 -6.44
CA THR A 459 -8.86 1.70 -5.73
C THR A 459 -9.79 2.81 -6.17
N VAL A 460 -9.30 4.05 -6.30
CA VAL A 460 -10.09 5.17 -6.82
C VAL A 460 -10.48 4.92 -8.28
N ALA A 461 -9.51 4.68 -9.17
CA ALA A 461 -9.78 4.57 -10.61
C ALA A 461 -10.64 3.34 -10.98
N SER A 462 -10.63 2.28 -10.18
CA SER A 462 -11.47 1.09 -10.38
C SER A 462 -12.93 1.26 -9.90
N SER A 463 -13.18 2.25 -9.03
CA SER A 463 -14.43 2.37 -8.28
C SER A 463 -15.26 3.60 -8.64
N VAL A 464 -14.70 4.62 -9.29
CA VAL A 464 -15.46 5.83 -9.64
C VAL A 464 -16.25 5.70 -10.94
N GLU A 465 -17.29 6.51 -11.15
CA GLU A 465 -18.01 6.56 -12.42
C GLU A 465 -17.32 7.48 -13.45
N GLY A 466 -17.62 7.28 -14.74
CA GLY A 466 -17.22 8.20 -15.82
C GLY A 466 -15.93 7.86 -16.55
N ILE A 467 -15.16 6.88 -16.05
CA ILE A 467 -14.01 6.32 -16.78
C ILE A 467 -14.51 5.36 -17.87
N ASP A 468 -13.81 5.30 -19.00
CA ASP A 468 -14.10 4.35 -20.08
C ASP A 468 -14.16 2.91 -19.54
N GLY A 469 -15.15 2.13 -19.99
CA GLY A 469 -15.41 0.80 -19.46
C GLY A 469 -14.24 -0.18 -19.62
N LYS A 470 -13.47 -0.10 -20.72
CA LYS A 470 -12.30 -0.96 -20.92
C LYS A 470 -11.15 -0.55 -20.01
N GLN A 471 -10.92 0.75 -19.86
CA GLN A 471 -9.89 1.29 -18.98
C GLN A 471 -10.19 1.02 -17.50
N GLN A 472 -11.44 1.19 -17.08
CA GLN A 472 -11.87 0.85 -15.72
C GLN A 472 -11.71 -0.65 -15.44
N GLN A 473 -12.08 -1.52 -16.38
CA GLN A 473 -11.89 -2.96 -16.23
C GLN A 473 -10.41 -3.33 -16.15
N TRP A 474 -9.54 -2.62 -16.89
CA TRP A 474 -8.09 -2.78 -16.76
C TRP A 474 -7.60 -2.36 -15.37
N PHE A 475 -8.00 -1.20 -14.85
CA PHE A 475 -7.65 -0.78 -13.48
C PHE A 475 -8.12 -1.78 -12.42
N ARG A 476 -9.31 -2.37 -12.57
CA ARG A 476 -9.81 -3.45 -11.71
C ARG A 476 -8.93 -4.69 -11.75
N SER A 477 -8.50 -5.09 -12.94
CA SER A 477 -7.62 -6.24 -13.14
C SER A 477 -6.24 -6.00 -12.54
N GLU A 478 -5.70 -4.79 -12.68
CA GLU A 478 -4.44 -4.37 -12.07
C GLU A 478 -4.55 -4.30 -10.53
N LEU A 479 -5.66 -3.78 -9.99
CA LEU A 479 -5.90 -3.77 -8.55
C LEU A 479 -5.98 -5.19 -7.97
N ALA A 480 -6.65 -6.11 -8.66
CA ALA A 480 -6.70 -7.51 -8.25
C ALA A 480 -5.31 -8.18 -8.28
N SER A 481 -4.51 -7.87 -9.31
CA SER A 481 -3.12 -8.32 -9.42
C SER A 481 -2.25 -7.79 -8.29
N ILE A 482 -2.36 -6.49 -7.99
CA ILE A 482 -1.68 -5.85 -6.87
C ILE A 482 -2.14 -6.43 -5.53
N GLY A 483 -3.44 -6.70 -5.37
CA GLY A 483 -4.00 -7.40 -4.21
C GLY A 483 -3.28 -8.71 -3.91
N ARG A 484 -3.05 -9.55 -4.94
CA ARG A 484 -2.27 -10.80 -4.80
C ARG A 484 -0.83 -10.55 -4.37
N ILE A 485 -0.19 -9.52 -4.91
CA ILE A 485 1.21 -9.16 -4.58
C ILE A 485 1.31 -8.64 -3.14
N VAL A 486 0.41 -7.75 -2.72
CA VAL A 486 0.42 -7.17 -1.38
C VAL A 486 -0.20 -8.09 -0.31
N GLY A 487 -0.80 -9.21 -0.75
CA GLY A 487 -1.44 -10.21 0.11
C GLY A 487 -2.79 -9.77 0.66
N ASP A 488 -3.51 -8.86 -0.02
CA ASP A 488 -4.81 -8.34 0.41
C ASP A 488 -5.96 -9.00 -0.37
N GLY A 489 -6.77 -9.79 0.33
CA GLY A 489 -7.86 -10.55 -0.29
C GLY A 489 -9.10 -9.76 -0.65
N ILE A 490 -9.26 -8.56 -0.09
CA ILE A 490 -10.35 -7.67 -0.49
C ILE A 490 -10.01 -7.10 -1.86
N LEU A 491 -8.78 -6.62 -2.03
CA LEU A 491 -8.31 -6.05 -3.31
C LEU A 491 -8.27 -7.10 -4.43
N GLU A 492 -7.94 -8.35 -4.10
CA GLU A 492 -8.02 -9.48 -5.05
C GLU A 492 -9.40 -9.66 -5.70
N CYS A 493 -10.47 -9.17 -5.06
CA CYS A 493 -11.83 -9.26 -5.57
C CYS A 493 -12.18 -8.14 -6.56
N ALA A 494 -11.27 -7.21 -6.86
CA ALA A 494 -11.55 -6.04 -7.68
C ALA A 494 -11.95 -6.35 -9.12
N ASP A 495 -11.50 -7.49 -9.67
CA ASP A 495 -11.87 -7.95 -11.02
C ASP A 495 -13.24 -8.68 -11.05
N THR A 496 -13.87 -8.88 -9.90
CA THR A 496 -15.17 -9.56 -9.79
C THR A 496 -16.34 -8.59 -9.94
N LYS A 497 -17.53 -9.14 -10.24
CA LYS A 497 -18.78 -8.35 -10.34
C LYS A 497 -19.20 -7.67 -9.04
N HIS A 498 -18.59 -8.06 -7.91
CA HIS A 498 -18.94 -7.57 -6.58
C HIS A 498 -18.11 -6.36 -6.14
N TRP A 499 -17.15 -5.92 -6.96
CA TRP A 499 -16.42 -4.68 -6.68
C TRP A 499 -17.37 -3.48 -6.80
N ALA A 500 -17.61 -2.82 -5.66
CA ALA A 500 -18.57 -1.73 -5.56
C ALA A 500 -18.04 -0.44 -6.24
N LEU A 501 -18.96 0.33 -6.82
CA LEU A 501 -18.68 1.70 -7.27
C LEU A 501 -18.87 2.67 -6.08
N MET A 502 -18.06 3.73 -6.06
CA MET A 502 -17.98 4.75 -5.01
C MET A 502 -18.83 5.99 -5.26
#